data_AF-A0A3M1NPL7-F1
#
_entry.id   AF-A0A3M1NPL7-F1
#
_cell.length_a   1.000
_cell.length_b   1.000
_cell.length_c   1.000
_cell.angle_alpha   90.00
_cell.angle_beta   90.00
_cell.angle_gamma   90.00
#
_symmetry.space_group_name_H-M   'P 1'
#
loop_
_entity.id
_entity.type
_entity.pdbx_description
1 polymer ?
#
loop_
_entity_poly.entity_id
_entity_poly.type
_entity_poly.pdbx_seq_one_letter_code
_entity_poly.pdbx_strand_id
1 'polypeptide(L)'
;HNQDSRVRVFQFRRNYGKSAALAQGFKEARGELLVTLDADLQDDPEEIPNLIRKLEEGYDLVSGWKKHRRDRLVKRVTSRIFNRVTCLLTGLKMHDINCGLKCYRREVTDTIKVYGQLHRFLPVLAQWAGFRVGEVVVQHHPRKYGKTKFGVSRFAAGFFDLLTVLFITRYTRRPLHLFGSVGMLAFLAGLGISAYLAYERLFLQRYLSNRPLLFLGILLVIVGIQFVSIGLLGEMITESNKNRDEYALRKVLS
;
A
#
# COMPACT_ATOMS: atom_id res chain seq x y z
N HIS A 1 12.59 -13.33 29.30
CA HIS A 1 11.13 -13.51 29.19
C HIS A 1 10.59 -14.30 30.38
N ASN A 2 11.17 -15.46 30.74
CA ASN A 2 10.74 -16.25 31.93
C ASN A 2 10.82 -15.54 33.30
N GLN A 3 11.40 -14.34 33.37
CA GLN A 3 11.58 -13.58 34.62
C GLN A 3 10.82 -12.24 34.64
N ASP A 4 10.21 -11.81 33.52
CA ASP A 4 9.48 -10.53 33.45
C ASP A 4 8.08 -10.77 32.88
N SER A 5 7.06 -10.62 33.72
CA SER A 5 5.65 -10.82 33.38
C SER A 5 5.13 -9.85 32.32
N ARG A 6 5.84 -8.75 32.06
CA ARG A 6 5.52 -7.78 31.01
C ARG A 6 5.96 -8.25 29.63
N VAL A 7 6.79 -9.27 29.54
CA VAL A 7 7.35 -9.77 28.27
C VAL A 7 6.60 -11.01 27.82
N ARG A 8 5.90 -10.90 26.69
CA ARG A 8 5.29 -12.05 25.99
C ARG A 8 6.02 -12.29 24.68
N VAL A 9 6.32 -13.55 24.38
CA VAL A 9 7.03 -13.97 23.16
C VAL A 9 6.10 -14.84 22.33
N PHE A 10 5.99 -14.53 21.03
CA PHE A 10 5.25 -15.32 20.07
C PHE A 10 6.22 -15.87 19.03
N GLN A 11 6.36 -17.20 18.99
CA GLN A 11 7.23 -17.88 18.04
C GLN A 11 6.39 -18.51 16.93
N PHE A 12 6.65 -18.10 15.69
CA PHE A 12 6.04 -18.74 14.53
C PHE A 12 6.73 -20.07 14.20
N ARG A 13 5.96 -21.02 13.65
CA ARG A 13 6.49 -22.30 13.14
C ARG A 13 7.50 -22.15 11.99
N ARG A 14 7.43 -21.04 11.25
CA ARG A 14 8.37 -20.67 10.17
C ARG A 14 8.44 -19.16 10.03
N ASN A 15 9.36 -18.66 9.20
CA ASN A 15 9.47 -17.23 8.91
C ASN A 15 8.32 -16.75 8.00
N TYR A 16 7.39 -15.99 8.58
CA TYR A 16 6.28 -15.33 7.86
C TYR A 16 6.54 -13.84 7.56
N GLY A 17 7.71 -13.32 7.93
CA GLY A 17 8.09 -11.92 7.72
C GLY A 17 7.49 -10.93 8.72
N LYS A 18 7.83 -9.65 8.53
CA LYS A 18 7.53 -8.55 9.47
C LYS A 18 6.04 -8.24 9.59
N SER A 19 5.28 -8.26 8.48
CA SER A 19 3.85 -7.99 8.51
C SER A 19 3.09 -8.98 9.38
N ALA A 20 3.39 -10.28 9.28
CA ALA A 20 2.75 -11.31 10.08
C ALA A 20 3.07 -11.14 11.58
N ALA A 21 4.31 -10.80 11.91
CA ALA A 21 4.71 -10.50 13.28
C ALA A 21 3.96 -9.29 13.86
N LEU A 22 3.82 -8.21 13.08
CA LEU A 22 3.05 -7.03 13.49
C LEU A 22 1.56 -7.34 13.61
N ALA A 23 0.98 -8.09 12.67
CA ALA A 23 -0.42 -8.49 12.72
C ALA A 23 -0.74 -9.31 13.98
N GLN A 24 0.11 -10.29 14.30
CA GLN A 24 -0.04 -11.06 15.53
C GLN A 24 0.18 -10.18 16.78
N GLY A 25 1.15 -9.27 16.73
CA GLY A 25 1.40 -8.31 17.81
C GLY A 25 0.21 -7.39 18.09
N PHE A 26 -0.42 -6.84 17.05
CA PHE A 26 -1.62 -6.02 17.16
C PHE A 26 -2.80 -6.80 17.73
N LYS A 27 -3.02 -8.03 17.26
CA LYS A 27 -4.07 -8.91 17.77
C LYS A 27 -3.93 -9.23 19.27
N GLU A 28 -2.70 -9.42 19.74
CA GLU A 28 -2.43 -9.89 21.10
C GLU A 28 -2.18 -8.77 22.12
N ALA A 29 -1.90 -7.56 21.64
CA ALA A 29 -1.66 -6.40 22.48
C ALA A 29 -2.94 -6.03 23.26
N ARG A 30 -2.77 -5.62 24.52
CA ARG A 30 -3.87 -5.30 25.46
C ARG A 30 -3.95 -3.83 25.87
N GLY A 31 -2.96 -3.01 25.51
CA GLY A 31 -2.96 -1.57 25.84
C GLY A 31 -3.88 -0.74 24.95
N GLU A 32 -4.35 0.40 25.43
CA GLU A 32 -5.14 1.36 24.64
C GLU A 32 -4.27 2.08 23.59
N LEU A 33 -3.00 2.29 23.93
CA LEU A 33 -1.97 2.77 23.03
C LEU A 33 -1.01 1.63 22.70
N LEU A 34 -0.72 1.48 21.41
CA LEU A 34 0.21 0.48 20.92
C LEU A 34 1.40 1.20 20.30
N VAL A 35 2.61 0.73 20.60
CA VAL A 35 3.85 1.27 20.04
C VAL A 35 4.60 0.14 19.35
N THR A 36 5.05 0.38 18.12
CA THR A 36 5.93 -0.54 17.39
C THR A 36 7.34 0.01 17.40
N LEU A 37 8.32 -0.86 17.60
CA LEU A 37 9.75 -0.55 17.58
C LEU A 37 10.51 -1.69 16.89
N ASP A 38 11.48 -1.34 16.04
CA ASP A 38 12.34 -2.33 15.38
C ASP A 38 13.47 -2.79 16.31
N ALA A 39 13.74 -4.09 16.34
CA ALA A 39 14.76 -4.69 17.22
C ALA A 39 16.21 -4.47 16.78
N ASP A 40 16.47 -3.57 15.82
CA ASP A 40 17.82 -3.31 15.29
C ASP A 40 18.54 -2.15 15.99
N LEU A 41 17.96 -1.63 17.09
CA LEU A 41 18.48 -0.56 17.95
C LEU A 41 18.75 0.75 17.20
N GLN A 42 18.14 0.94 16.03
CA GLN A 42 18.28 2.18 15.27
C GLN A 42 17.31 3.27 15.71
N ASP A 43 16.14 2.85 16.18
CA ASP A 43 15.08 3.73 16.66
C ASP A 43 15.21 3.86 18.19
N ASP A 44 15.16 5.09 18.69
CA ASP A 44 15.36 5.42 20.11
C ASP A 44 14.04 5.25 20.90
N PRO A 45 13.98 4.35 21.92
CA PRO A 45 12.80 4.22 22.77
C PRO A 45 12.48 5.48 23.59
N GLU A 46 13.45 6.37 23.84
CA GLU A 46 13.24 7.62 24.58
C GLU A 46 12.34 8.61 23.82
N GLU A 47 12.10 8.37 22.53
CA GLU A 47 11.20 9.16 21.69
C GLU A 47 9.72 8.76 21.86
N ILE A 48 9.42 7.62 22.50
CA ILE A 48 8.04 7.13 22.68
C ILE A 48 7.11 8.17 23.33
N PRO A 49 7.51 8.87 24.42
CA PRO A 49 6.70 9.93 25.01
C PRO A 49 6.38 11.06 24.02
N ASN A 50 7.25 11.36 23.05
CA ASN A 50 7.03 12.40 22.05
C ASN A 50 5.92 11.98 21.07
N LEU A 51 5.89 10.70 20.68
CA LEU A 51 4.82 10.17 19.85
C LEU A 51 3.47 10.18 20.59
N ILE A 52 3.45 9.84 21.88
CA ILE A 52 2.24 9.85 22.71
C ILE A 52 1.69 11.27 22.83
N ARG A 53 2.54 12.26 23.16
CA ARG A 53 2.14 13.67 23.23
C ARG A 53 1.55 14.17 21.91
N LYS A 54 2.13 13.77 20.78
CA LYS A 54 1.57 14.13 19.46
C LYS A 54 0.22 13.49 19.23
N LEU A 55 0.02 12.25 19.67
CA LEU A 55 -1.23 11.51 19.54
C LEU A 55 -2.36 12.16 20.38
N GLU A 56 -2.02 12.82 21.49
CA GLU A 56 -2.95 13.63 22.31
C GLU A 56 -3.45 14.90 21.61
N GLU A 57 -2.74 15.43 20.59
CA GLU A 57 -3.21 16.56 19.78
C GLU A 57 -4.42 16.21 18.87
N GLY A 58 -4.95 14.99 18.99
CA GLY A 58 -6.12 14.53 18.23
C GLY A 58 -5.76 13.74 16.97
N TYR A 59 -4.56 13.14 16.93
CA TYR A 59 -4.19 12.13 15.94
C TYR A 59 -4.52 10.72 16.47
N ASP A 60 -4.65 9.78 15.54
CA ASP A 60 -4.96 8.38 15.84
C ASP A 60 -3.75 7.46 15.57
N LEU A 61 -2.89 7.86 14.63
CA LEU A 61 -1.60 7.23 14.34
C LEU A 61 -0.52 8.31 14.22
N VAL A 62 0.59 8.13 14.93
CA VAL A 62 1.77 8.98 14.82
C VAL A 62 2.98 8.13 14.42
N SER A 63 3.70 8.55 13.39
CA SER A 63 4.94 7.89 12.97
C SER A 63 6.15 8.78 13.20
N GLY A 64 7.27 8.16 13.57
CA GLY A 64 8.55 8.85 13.61
C GLY A 64 9.01 9.29 12.23
N TRP A 65 9.68 10.44 12.16
CA TRP A 65 10.34 10.96 10.99
C TRP A 65 11.83 11.11 11.24
N LYS A 66 12.62 10.32 10.51
CA LYS A 66 14.08 10.35 10.54
C LYS A 66 14.61 11.51 9.70
N LYS A 67 14.63 12.72 10.27
CA LYS A 67 15.06 13.95 9.58
C LYS A 67 16.54 13.89 9.16
N HIS A 68 17.42 13.46 10.06
CA HIS A 68 18.85 13.34 9.82
C HIS A 68 19.28 11.89 9.55
N ARG A 69 19.19 11.46 8.28
CA ARG A 69 19.64 10.11 7.89
C ARG A 69 21.14 10.10 7.59
N ARG A 70 21.94 9.36 8.37
CA ARG A 70 23.35 9.06 8.06
C ARG A 70 23.53 7.94 7.01
N ASP A 71 22.49 7.69 6.21
CA ASP A 71 22.50 6.70 5.12
C ASP A 71 23.24 7.22 3.86
N ARG A 72 23.78 6.27 3.06
CA ARG A 72 24.40 6.51 1.74
C ARG A 72 23.43 7.26 0.80
N LEU A 73 23.96 8.20 0.00
CA LEU A 73 23.17 9.12 -0.85
C LEU A 73 22.12 8.42 -1.71
N VAL A 74 22.46 7.30 -2.36
CA VAL A 74 21.55 6.52 -3.22
C VAL A 74 20.30 6.05 -2.46
N LYS A 75 20.46 5.56 -1.22
CA LYS A 75 19.34 5.11 -0.37
C LYS A 75 18.47 6.29 0.08
N ARG A 76 19.09 7.45 0.32
CA ARG A 76 18.38 8.68 0.69
C ARG A 76 17.51 9.19 -0.46
N VAL A 77 18.06 9.21 -1.68
CA VAL A 77 17.35 9.69 -2.88
C VAL A 77 16.21 8.75 -3.24
N THR A 78 16.47 7.44 -3.36
CA THR A 78 15.44 6.44 -3.70
C THR A 78 14.30 6.42 -2.68
N SER A 79 14.61 6.51 -1.37
CA SER A 79 13.57 6.59 -0.33
C SER A 79 12.77 7.90 -0.39
N ARG A 80 13.40 9.04 -0.72
CA ARG A 80 12.69 10.31 -0.89
C ARG A 80 11.75 10.26 -2.08
N ILE A 81 12.19 9.71 -3.21
CA ILE A 81 11.34 9.52 -4.40
C ILE A 81 10.16 8.61 -4.05
N PHE A 82 10.43 7.47 -3.42
CA PHE A 82 9.39 6.52 -3.03
C PHE A 82 8.35 7.15 -2.08
N ASN A 83 8.81 7.84 -1.03
CA ASN A 83 7.92 8.54 -0.11
C ASN A 83 7.12 9.62 -0.85
N ARG A 84 7.75 10.41 -1.72
CA ARG A 84 7.08 11.49 -2.47
C ARG A 84 6.03 10.95 -3.44
N VAL A 85 6.34 9.89 -4.18
CA VAL A 85 5.38 9.22 -5.07
C VAL A 85 4.22 8.64 -4.27
N THR A 86 4.51 7.99 -3.14
CA THR A 86 3.46 7.44 -2.27
C THR A 86 2.56 8.56 -1.73
N CYS A 87 3.12 9.64 -1.19
CA CYS A 87 2.37 10.78 -0.69
C CYS A 87 1.51 11.45 -1.77
N LEU A 88 2.05 11.58 -3.00
CA LEU A 88 1.30 12.14 -4.13
C LEU A 88 0.11 11.25 -4.52
N LEU A 89 0.30 9.94 -4.60
CA LEU A 89 -0.74 9.00 -5.05
C LEU A 89 -1.80 8.73 -3.97
N THR A 90 -1.42 8.83 -2.69
CA THR A 90 -2.30 8.52 -1.54
C THR A 90 -2.90 9.77 -0.88
N GLY A 91 -2.34 10.96 -1.15
CA GLY A 91 -2.73 12.20 -0.46
C GLY A 91 -2.20 12.32 0.97
N LEU A 92 -1.32 11.41 1.41
CA LEU A 92 -0.72 11.43 2.74
C LEU A 92 0.31 12.57 2.84
N LYS A 93 0.18 13.42 3.85
CA LYS A 93 1.15 14.49 4.14
C LYS A 93 2.15 13.99 5.18
N MET A 94 3.16 13.25 4.73
CA MET A 94 4.25 12.76 5.58
C MET A 94 5.60 12.75 4.85
N HIS A 95 6.67 12.88 5.61
CA HIS A 95 8.03 12.81 5.10
C HIS A 95 8.61 11.38 5.14
N ASP A 96 8.19 10.56 6.11
CA ASP A 96 8.70 9.20 6.30
C ASP A 96 7.63 8.19 6.72
N ILE A 97 7.14 7.44 5.73
CA ILE A 97 6.11 6.40 5.93
C ILE A 97 6.73 5.12 6.54
N ASN A 98 8.03 4.90 6.30
CA ASN A 98 8.73 3.65 6.54
C ASN A 98 9.49 3.59 7.88
N CYS A 99 9.24 4.52 8.80
CA CYS A 99 9.82 4.46 10.14
C CYS A 99 9.24 3.25 10.92
N GLY A 100 10.09 2.57 11.71
CA GLY A 100 9.68 1.45 12.56
C GLY A 100 8.96 1.92 13.82
N LEU A 101 9.45 3.04 14.39
CA LEU A 101 8.85 3.71 15.54
C LEU A 101 7.53 4.40 15.17
N LYS A 102 6.43 3.83 15.65
CA LYS A 102 5.06 4.34 15.44
C LYS A 102 4.21 4.10 16.68
N CYS A 103 3.29 5.01 16.95
CA CYS A 103 2.31 4.94 18.03
C CYS A 103 0.90 4.97 17.44
N TYR A 104 0.02 4.12 17.96
CA TYR A 104 -1.32 3.89 17.45
C TYR A 104 -2.32 3.92 18.60
N ARG A 105 -3.51 4.46 18.34
CA ARG A 105 -4.71 4.10 19.12
C ARG A 105 -5.14 2.68 18.76
N ARG A 106 -5.65 1.94 19.75
CA ARG A 106 -6.19 0.59 19.58
C ARG A 106 -7.16 0.47 18.41
N GLU A 107 -8.06 1.44 18.25
CA GLU A 107 -9.03 1.48 17.15
C GLU A 107 -8.37 1.38 15.77
N VAL A 108 -7.19 1.98 15.60
CA VAL A 108 -6.44 1.92 14.34
C VAL A 108 -5.95 0.50 14.08
N THR A 109 -5.35 -0.15 15.08
CA THR A 109 -4.79 -1.50 14.93
C THR A 109 -5.84 -2.59 14.80
N ASP A 110 -7.03 -2.37 15.36
CA ASP A 110 -8.17 -3.28 15.23
C ASP A 110 -8.83 -3.16 13.84
N THR A 111 -8.75 -1.97 13.22
CA THR A 111 -9.34 -1.72 11.90
C THR A 111 -8.42 -2.12 10.74
N ILE A 112 -7.10 -1.87 10.85
CA ILE A 112 -6.17 -2.11 9.73
C ILE A 112 -5.73 -3.58 9.64
N LYS A 113 -5.92 -4.21 8.48
CA LYS A 113 -5.43 -5.56 8.20
C LYS A 113 -4.00 -5.52 7.68
N VAL A 114 -3.05 -6.11 8.40
CA VAL A 114 -1.62 -6.12 8.04
C VAL A 114 -1.21 -7.49 7.50
N TYR A 115 -0.84 -7.58 6.22
CA TYR A 115 -0.37 -8.81 5.61
C TYR A 115 0.67 -8.54 4.50
N GLY A 116 1.36 -9.59 4.02
CA GLY A 116 2.34 -9.47 2.94
C GLY A 116 3.45 -8.46 3.26
N GLN A 117 3.56 -7.39 2.47
CA GLN A 117 4.51 -6.28 2.70
C GLN A 117 3.84 -4.97 3.18
N LEU A 118 2.55 -5.03 3.57
CA LEU A 118 1.75 -3.86 3.89
C LEU A 118 2.17 -3.13 5.17
N HIS A 119 3.01 -3.72 6.03
CA HIS A 119 3.57 -3.04 7.21
C HIS A 119 4.29 -1.71 6.90
N ARG A 120 4.73 -1.52 5.65
CA ARG A 120 5.35 -0.29 5.17
C ARG A 120 4.35 0.85 4.97
N PHE A 121 3.08 0.51 4.77
CA PHE A 121 2.02 1.43 4.38
C PHE A 121 0.96 1.57 5.48
N LEU A 122 1.27 1.21 6.73
CA LEU A 122 0.34 1.38 7.86
C LEU A 122 -0.22 2.81 7.96
N PRO A 123 0.58 3.89 7.79
CA PRO A 123 0.04 5.25 7.76
C PRO A 123 -0.96 5.48 6.62
N VAL A 124 -0.71 4.92 5.43
CA VAL A 124 -1.60 5.04 4.27
C VAL A 124 -2.92 4.29 4.51
N LEU A 125 -2.84 3.06 5.04
CA LEU A 125 -4.02 2.26 5.37
C LEU A 125 -4.86 2.93 6.45
N ALA A 126 -4.23 3.51 7.47
CA ALA A 126 -4.92 4.23 8.54
C ALA A 126 -5.63 5.49 7.99
N GLN A 127 -4.94 6.32 7.20
CA GLN A 127 -5.57 7.50 6.60
C GLN A 127 -6.76 7.12 5.70
N TRP A 128 -6.61 6.05 4.92
CA TRP A 128 -7.69 5.59 4.05
C TRP A 128 -8.90 5.03 4.82
N ALA A 129 -8.67 4.41 5.99
CA ALA A 129 -9.73 4.03 6.91
C ALA A 129 -10.37 5.23 7.64
N GLY A 130 -9.90 6.46 7.40
CA GLY A 130 -10.47 7.70 7.95
C GLY A 130 -9.77 8.23 9.19
N PHE A 131 -8.68 7.59 9.63
CA PHE A 131 -7.93 8.02 10.82
C PHE A 131 -7.03 9.22 10.54
N ARG A 132 -6.81 10.03 11.57
CA ARG A 132 -5.88 11.17 11.53
C ARG A 132 -4.45 10.69 11.75
N VAL A 133 -3.61 10.93 10.75
CA VAL A 133 -2.22 10.48 10.74
C VAL A 133 -1.28 11.66 10.90
N GLY A 134 -0.36 11.58 11.86
CA GLY A 134 0.63 12.60 12.16
C GLY A 134 2.07 12.07 12.12
N GLU A 135 3.03 12.99 12.22
CA GLU A 135 4.44 12.67 12.29
C GLU A 135 5.19 13.51 13.34
N VAL A 136 6.25 12.94 13.89
CA VAL A 136 7.15 13.61 14.86
C VAL A 136 8.59 13.39 14.41
N VAL A 137 9.42 14.43 14.50
CA VAL A 137 10.86 14.27 14.27
C VAL A 137 11.45 13.44 15.41
N VAL A 138 12.10 12.33 15.06
CA VAL A 138 12.73 11.43 16.04
C VAL A 138 14.22 11.30 15.76
N GLN A 139 14.99 11.07 16.82
CA GLN A 139 16.40 10.72 16.70
C GLN A 139 16.58 9.34 16.08
N HIS A 140 17.63 9.17 15.28
CA HIS A 140 17.94 7.92 14.60
C HIS A 140 19.43 7.61 14.69
N HIS A 141 19.74 6.45 15.25
CA HIS A 141 21.12 6.02 15.44
C HIS A 141 21.63 5.22 14.23
N PRO A 142 22.95 5.30 13.93
CA PRO A 142 23.56 4.43 12.93
C PRO A 142 23.43 2.96 13.36
N ARG A 143 23.28 2.07 12.39
CA ARG A 143 23.20 0.63 12.63
C ARG A 143 24.46 0.13 13.35
N LYS A 144 24.32 -0.49 14.52
CA LYS A 144 25.45 -1.13 15.23
C LYS A 144 25.78 -2.52 14.70
N TYR A 145 24.78 -3.28 14.20
CA TYR A 145 24.96 -4.67 13.74
C TYR A 145 24.19 -4.99 12.44
N GLY A 146 24.83 -5.74 11.53
CA GLY A 146 24.21 -6.32 10.31
C GLY A 146 24.45 -5.56 9.00
N LYS A 147 24.64 -6.30 7.90
CA LYS A 147 24.79 -5.74 6.54
C LYS A 147 23.44 -5.30 5.95
N THR A 148 23.40 -4.18 5.23
CA THR A 148 22.21 -3.70 4.50
C THR A 148 21.85 -4.67 3.38
N LYS A 149 20.79 -5.46 3.56
CA LYS A 149 20.22 -6.33 2.50
C LYS A 149 19.48 -5.54 1.39
N PHE A 150 19.67 -4.21 1.30
CA PHE A 150 18.89 -3.27 0.49
C PHE A 150 19.44 -3.13 -0.94
N GLY A 151 18.96 -3.97 -1.89
CA GLY A 151 19.32 -3.94 -3.32
C GLY A 151 18.19 -3.45 -4.23
N VAL A 152 18.50 -3.29 -5.53
CA VAL A 152 17.62 -2.78 -6.61
C VAL A 152 16.32 -3.59 -6.74
N SER A 153 16.38 -4.91 -6.51
CA SER A 153 15.20 -5.80 -6.51
C SER A 153 14.12 -5.36 -5.52
N ARG A 154 14.49 -4.69 -4.43
CA ARG A 154 13.53 -4.18 -3.44
C ARG A 154 12.90 -2.87 -3.86
N PHE A 155 13.54 -2.09 -4.73
CA PHE A 155 12.89 -0.91 -5.31
C PHE A 155 11.75 -1.32 -6.24
N ALA A 156 12.01 -2.31 -7.12
CA ALA A 156 10.96 -2.90 -7.97
C ALA A 156 9.85 -3.54 -7.13
N ALA A 157 10.20 -4.33 -6.10
CA ALA A 157 9.21 -4.90 -5.19
C ALA A 157 8.41 -3.81 -4.46
N GLY A 158 9.05 -2.73 -4.01
CA GLY A 158 8.37 -1.61 -3.36
C GLY A 158 7.36 -0.89 -4.28
N PHE A 159 7.66 -0.80 -5.58
CA PHE A 159 6.72 -0.28 -6.58
C PHE A 159 5.49 -1.18 -6.71
N PHE A 160 5.68 -2.50 -6.84
CA PHE A 160 4.56 -3.45 -6.85
C PHE A 160 3.77 -3.44 -5.53
N ASP A 161 4.44 -3.28 -4.39
CA ASP A 161 3.78 -3.14 -3.10
C ASP A 161 2.90 -1.86 -3.07
N LEU A 162 3.40 -0.75 -3.63
CA LEU A 162 2.62 0.50 -3.74
C LEU A 162 1.43 0.34 -4.69
N LEU A 163 1.59 -0.30 -5.85
CA LEU A 163 0.48 -0.63 -6.74
C LEU A 163 -0.57 -1.48 -6.02
N THR A 164 -0.12 -2.44 -5.22
CA THR A 164 -1.00 -3.29 -4.42
C THR A 164 -1.78 -2.45 -3.40
N VAL A 165 -1.14 -1.52 -2.71
CA VAL A 165 -1.79 -0.62 -1.75
C VAL A 165 -2.80 0.29 -2.43
N LEU A 166 -2.44 0.89 -3.57
CA LEU A 166 -3.34 1.74 -4.35
C LEU A 166 -4.53 0.94 -4.88
N PHE A 167 -4.31 -0.30 -5.31
CA PHE A 167 -5.37 -1.21 -5.70
C PHE A 167 -6.30 -1.50 -4.52
N ILE A 168 -5.75 -1.89 -3.36
CA ILE A 168 -6.52 -2.23 -2.17
C ILE A 168 -7.36 -1.06 -1.67
N THR A 169 -6.77 0.13 -1.62
CA THR A 169 -7.41 1.33 -1.10
C THR A 169 -8.37 1.95 -2.12
N ARG A 170 -8.00 2.12 -3.38
CA ARG A 170 -8.84 2.85 -4.35
C ARG A 170 -9.77 1.96 -5.17
N TYR A 171 -9.37 0.73 -5.48
CA TYR A 171 -10.01 -0.07 -6.53
C TYR A 171 -10.64 -1.38 -6.05
N THR A 172 -10.30 -1.92 -4.88
CA THR A 172 -10.95 -3.15 -4.36
C THR A 172 -12.46 -3.03 -4.26
N ARG A 173 -12.98 -1.84 -3.94
CA ARG A 173 -14.43 -1.59 -3.84
C ARG A 173 -15.11 -1.34 -5.18
N ARG A 174 -14.35 -1.11 -6.26
CA ARG A 174 -14.84 -0.78 -7.61
C ARG A 174 -13.84 -1.22 -8.70
N PRO A 175 -13.50 -2.53 -8.77
CA PRO A 175 -12.48 -3.03 -9.70
C PRO A 175 -12.85 -2.78 -11.17
N LEU A 176 -14.15 -2.74 -11.49
CA LEU A 176 -14.62 -2.42 -12.84
C LEU A 176 -14.17 -1.04 -13.32
N HIS A 177 -14.07 -0.05 -12.44
CA HIS A 177 -13.62 1.28 -12.85
C HIS A 177 -12.16 1.31 -13.29
N LEU A 178 -11.30 0.43 -12.76
CA LEU A 178 -9.91 0.34 -13.19
C LEU A 178 -9.78 -0.46 -14.49
N PHE A 179 -10.17 -1.73 -14.45
CA PHE A 179 -9.96 -2.63 -15.58
C PHE A 179 -10.94 -2.34 -16.71
N GLY A 180 -12.18 -1.97 -16.40
CA GLY A 180 -13.19 -1.61 -17.39
C GLY A 180 -12.88 -0.31 -18.12
N SER A 181 -12.32 0.71 -17.46
CA SER A 181 -11.95 1.96 -18.18
C SER A 181 -10.79 1.74 -19.15
N VAL A 182 -9.72 1.05 -18.71
CA VAL A 182 -8.59 0.67 -19.58
C VAL A 182 -9.06 -0.25 -20.70
N GLY A 183 -9.89 -1.24 -20.37
CA GLY A 183 -10.46 -2.18 -21.34
C GLY A 183 -11.35 -1.48 -22.38
N MET A 184 -12.19 -0.54 -21.96
CA MET A 184 -13.07 0.22 -22.86
C MET A 184 -12.26 1.10 -23.81
N LEU A 185 -11.22 1.79 -23.32
CA LEU A 185 -10.34 2.59 -24.18
C LEU A 185 -9.61 1.73 -25.22
N ALA A 186 -9.06 0.59 -24.79
CA ALA A 186 -8.41 -0.35 -25.71
C ALA A 186 -9.40 -0.91 -26.74
N PHE A 187 -10.60 -1.29 -26.30
CA PHE A 187 -11.66 -1.80 -27.18
C PHE A 187 -12.09 -0.77 -28.23
N LEU A 188 -12.35 0.48 -27.82
CA LEU A 188 -12.74 1.56 -28.74
C LEU A 188 -11.61 1.90 -29.72
N ALA A 189 -10.36 1.92 -29.26
CA ALA A 189 -9.21 2.13 -30.15
C ALA A 189 -9.07 0.98 -31.16
N GLY A 190 -9.21 -0.27 -30.71
CA GLY A 190 -9.18 -1.45 -31.58
C GLY A 190 -10.32 -1.47 -32.60
N LEU A 191 -11.54 -1.09 -32.19
CA LEU A 191 -12.68 -0.91 -33.08
C LEU A 191 -12.44 0.21 -34.09
N GLY A 192 -11.89 1.34 -33.67
CA GLY A 192 -11.57 2.46 -34.56
C GLY A 192 -10.55 2.07 -35.65
N ILE A 193 -9.48 1.37 -35.26
CA ILE A 193 -8.48 0.84 -36.22
C ILE A 193 -9.13 -0.17 -37.17
N SER A 194 -9.93 -1.08 -36.65
CA SER A 194 -10.59 -2.11 -37.46
C SER A 194 -11.60 -1.52 -38.43
N ALA A 195 -12.38 -0.52 -37.99
CA ALA A 195 -13.34 0.21 -38.82
C ALA A 195 -12.63 1.02 -39.92
N TYR A 196 -11.52 1.68 -39.59
CA TYR A 196 -10.70 2.39 -40.57
C TYR A 196 -10.16 1.44 -41.66
N LEU A 197 -9.63 0.29 -41.27
CA LEU A 197 -9.15 -0.72 -42.23
C LEU A 197 -10.29 -1.35 -43.05
N ALA A 198 -11.45 -1.56 -42.44
CA ALA A 198 -12.65 -2.00 -43.15
C ALA A 198 -13.10 -0.97 -44.20
N TYR A 199 -13.05 0.32 -43.86
CA TYR A 199 -13.32 1.40 -44.82
C TYR A 199 -12.32 1.39 -45.99
N GLU A 200 -11.01 1.29 -45.72
CA GLU A 200 -10.01 1.18 -46.79
C GLU A 200 -10.22 -0.04 -47.69
N ARG A 201 -10.69 -1.15 -47.11
CA ARG A 201 -11.00 -2.36 -47.89
C ARG A 201 -12.17 -2.14 -48.83
N LEU A 202 -13.28 -1.64 -48.28
CA LEU A 202 -14.57 -1.60 -48.95
C LEU A 202 -14.65 -0.49 -50.00
N PHE A 203 -14.08 0.68 -49.71
CA PHE A 203 -14.18 1.85 -50.58
C PHE A 203 -12.93 2.10 -51.42
N LEU A 204 -11.75 1.82 -50.89
CA LEU A 204 -10.47 2.09 -51.57
C LEU A 204 -9.87 0.85 -52.24
N GLN A 205 -10.54 -0.32 -52.14
CA GLN A 205 -10.10 -1.61 -52.71
C GLN A 205 -8.65 -1.99 -52.33
N ARG A 206 -8.15 -1.47 -51.22
CA ARG A 206 -6.80 -1.77 -50.73
C ARG A 206 -6.76 -3.18 -50.14
N TYR A 207 -5.69 -3.92 -50.40
CA TYR A 207 -5.49 -5.24 -49.80
C TYR A 207 -5.11 -5.10 -48.32
N LEU A 208 -5.74 -5.92 -47.48
CA LEU A 208 -5.47 -5.98 -46.04
C LEU A 208 -4.26 -6.85 -45.69
N SER A 209 -3.86 -7.75 -46.60
CA SER A 209 -2.72 -8.63 -46.40
C SER A 209 -1.45 -7.82 -46.14
N ASN A 210 -0.76 -8.17 -45.05
CA ASN A 210 0.52 -7.59 -44.62
C ASN A 210 0.47 -6.21 -43.91
N ARG A 211 -0.66 -5.85 -43.26
CA ARG A 211 -0.75 -4.63 -42.43
C ARG A 211 -0.67 -4.98 -40.93
N PRO A 212 0.43 -4.63 -40.23
CA PRO A 212 0.54 -4.82 -38.77
C PRO A 212 -0.60 -4.18 -37.97
N LEU A 213 -1.20 -3.11 -38.50
CA LEU A 213 -2.34 -2.42 -37.92
C LEU A 213 -3.58 -3.31 -37.77
N LEU A 214 -3.79 -4.30 -38.66
CA LEU A 214 -4.92 -5.23 -38.54
C LEU A 214 -4.76 -6.10 -37.29
N PHE A 215 -3.57 -6.65 -37.09
CA PHE A 215 -3.25 -7.45 -35.90
C PHE A 215 -3.33 -6.61 -34.62
N LEU A 216 -2.86 -5.36 -34.66
CA LEU A 216 -3.00 -4.44 -33.53
C LEU A 216 -4.47 -4.14 -33.21
N GLY A 217 -5.30 -3.89 -34.22
CA GLY A 217 -6.74 -3.64 -34.04
C GLY A 217 -7.45 -4.82 -33.39
N ILE A 218 -7.23 -6.03 -33.91
CA ILE A 218 -7.78 -7.27 -33.36
C ILE A 218 -7.28 -7.51 -31.92
N LEU A 219 -5.97 -7.34 -31.69
CA LEU A 219 -5.37 -7.50 -30.36
C LEU A 219 -6.00 -6.54 -29.35
N LEU A 220 -6.16 -5.27 -29.70
CA LEU A 220 -6.76 -4.27 -28.82
C LEU A 220 -8.23 -4.56 -28.51
N VAL A 221 -8.98 -5.09 -29.48
CA VAL A 221 -10.37 -5.55 -29.25
C VAL A 221 -10.39 -6.71 -28.25
N ILE A 222 -9.57 -7.74 -28.47
CA ILE A 222 -9.50 -8.93 -27.59
C ILE A 222 -9.08 -8.52 -26.18
N VAL A 223 -8.00 -7.75 -26.05
CA VAL A 223 -7.50 -7.25 -24.77
C VAL A 223 -8.54 -6.37 -24.09
N GLY A 224 -9.24 -5.51 -24.83
CA GLY A 224 -10.30 -4.66 -24.31
C GLY A 224 -11.42 -5.47 -23.66
N ILE A 225 -11.93 -6.50 -24.36
CA ILE A 225 -12.96 -7.42 -23.86
C ILE A 225 -12.45 -8.17 -22.61
N GLN A 226 -11.21 -8.67 -22.63
CA GLN A 226 -10.62 -9.38 -21.50
C GLN A 226 -10.53 -8.49 -20.24
N PHE A 227 -10.08 -7.25 -20.40
CA PHE A 227 -9.97 -6.29 -19.29
C PHE A 227 -11.34 -5.93 -18.69
N VAL A 228 -12.35 -5.69 -19.52
CA VAL A 228 -13.73 -5.47 -19.05
C VAL A 228 -14.25 -6.70 -18.29
N SER A 229 -14.01 -7.91 -18.82
CA SER A 229 -14.41 -9.16 -18.19
C SER A 229 -13.75 -9.36 -16.81
N ILE A 230 -12.44 -9.09 -16.70
CA ILE A 230 -11.71 -9.13 -15.43
C ILE A 230 -12.28 -8.11 -14.43
N GLY A 231 -12.63 -6.90 -14.90
CA GLY A 231 -13.27 -5.89 -14.07
C GLY A 231 -14.60 -6.36 -13.48
N LEU A 232 -15.46 -6.96 -14.31
CA LEU A 232 -16.74 -7.53 -13.88
C LEU A 232 -16.58 -8.68 -12.89
N LEU A 233 -15.65 -9.61 -13.16
CA LEU A 233 -15.32 -10.70 -12.23
C LEU A 233 -14.83 -10.15 -10.89
N GLY A 234 -13.98 -9.13 -10.92
CA GLY A 234 -13.54 -8.44 -9.71
C GLY A 234 -14.72 -7.89 -8.91
N GLU A 235 -15.67 -7.24 -9.58
CA GLU A 235 -16.85 -6.64 -8.92
C GLU A 235 -17.69 -7.73 -8.24
N MET A 236 -17.93 -8.85 -8.93
CA MET A 236 -18.65 -10.00 -8.38
C MET A 236 -17.97 -10.59 -7.14
N ILE A 237 -16.64 -10.73 -7.17
CA ILE A 237 -15.86 -11.25 -6.03
C ILE A 237 -15.94 -10.29 -4.83
N THR A 238 -15.89 -8.98 -5.08
CA THR A 238 -16.02 -7.97 -4.03
C THR A 238 -17.40 -7.99 -3.40
N GLU A 239 -18.47 -8.03 -4.20
CA GLU A 239 -19.85 -8.14 -3.68
C GLU A 239 -20.06 -9.42 -2.88
N SER A 240 -19.54 -10.56 -3.37
CA SER A 240 -19.64 -11.83 -2.65
C SER A 240 -18.93 -11.82 -1.28
N ASN A 241 -17.90 -10.99 -1.11
CA ASN A 241 -17.13 -10.89 0.13
C ASN A 241 -17.64 -9.78 1.09
N LYS A 242 -18.61 -8.95 0.68
CA LYS A 242 -19.12 -7.83 1.50
C LYS A 242 -19.80 -8.25 2.80
N ASN A 243 -20.18 -9.53 2.96
CA ASN A 243 -20.74 -10.06 4.22
C ASN A 243 -19.75 -10.07 5.42
N ARG A 244 -18.60 -9.38 5.36
CA ARG A 244 -17.56 -9.39 6.41
C ARG A 244 -16.97 -8.04 6.83
N ASP A 245 -17.38 -6.92 6.24
CA ASP A 245 -16.80 -5.61 6.59
C ASP A 245 -17.85 -4.70 7.25
N GLU A 246 -17.93 -4.76 8.59
CA GLU A 246 -18.59 -3.74 9.42
C GLU A 246 -17.80 -2.42 9.33
N TYR A 247 -18.51 -1.30 9.14
CA TYR A 247 -17.90 0.02 9.13
C TYR A 247 -17.36 0.38 10.52
N ALA A 248 -16.16 0.96 10.59
CA ALA A 248 -15.64 1.53 11.82
C ALA A 248 -16.40 2.83 12.15
N LEU A 249 -17.30 2.77 13.12
CA LEU A 249 -18.06 3.93 13.59
C LEU A 249 -17.26 4.66 14.68
N ARG A 250 -16.98 5.94 14.46
CA ARG A 250 -16.27 6.78 15.44
C ARG A 250 -17.11 7.07 16.70
N LYS A 251 -18.42 7.24 16.53
CA LYS A 251 -19.38 7.47 17.61
C LYS A 251 -20.80 7.27 17.06
N VAL A 252 -21.62 6.48 17.76
CA VAL A 252 -23.07 6.50 17.57
C VAL A 252 -23.60 7.61 18.46
N LEU A 253 -24.13 8.67 17.85
CA LEU A 253 -24.85 9.72 18.58
C LEU A 253 -26.32 9.31 18.61
N SER A 254 -26.83 8.97 19.79
CA SER A 254 -28.26 8.88 20.09
C SER A 254 -28.78 10.20 20.59
#